data_AF-A0A9D2TAA4-F1
#
_entry.id   AF-A0A9D2TAA4-F1
#
_cell.length_a   1.000
_cell.length_b   1.000
_cell.length_c   1.000
_cell.angle_alpha   90.00
_cell.angle_beta   90.00
_cell.angle_gamma   90.00
#
_symmetry.space_group_name_H-M   'P 1'
#
loop_
_entity.id
_entity.type
_entity.pdbx_description
1 polymer ?
#
loop_
_entity_poly.entity_id
_entity_poly.type
_entity_poly.pdbx_seq_one_letter_code
_entity_poly.pdbx_strand_id
1 'polypeptide(L)'
;MSDIIQTFMEEHKKISESMEDLKKKCLIFLEQDQIDLEEFREAVSFIRSFVDKQHHQREEKLLFQAMMEELGEVAVNLVQHGMMVEHDLARLYAGALDAALKDWEESPDGENKLQILANAMGYYYLMVRHIDRENQVIYPYARRSLSQETLQRLNKELENDTEIL
;
A
#
# COMPACT_ATOMS: atom_id res chain seq x y z
N MET A 1 19.28 -14.32 -6.34
CA MET A 1 18.70 -13.29 -5.46
C MET A 1 17.74 -12.47 -6.28
N SER A 2 16.56 -12.20 -5.74
CA SER A 2 15.65 -11.18 -6.28
C SER A 2 16.30 -9.79 -6.07
N ASP A 3 16.20 -8.89 -7.04
CA ASP A 3 16.58 -7.48 -6.85
C ASP A 3 15.47 -6.73 -6.09
N ILE A 4 15.76 -5.53 -5.58
CA ILE A 4 14.82 -4.74 -4.77
C ILE A 4 13.49 -4.50 -5.47
N ILE A 5 13.51 -4.22 -6.77
CA ILE A 5 12.31 -3.99 -7.56
C ILE A 5 11.51 -5.29 -7.71
N GLN A 6 12.17 -6.40 -8.01
CA GLN A 6 11.52 -7.70 -8.12
C GLN A 6 10.88 -8.12 -6.78
N THR A 7 11.53 -7.82 -5.66
CA THR A 7 10.98 -8.05 -4.32
C THR A 7 9.71 -7.24 -4.08
N PHE A 8 9.72 -5.94 -4.37
CA PHE A 8 8.51 -5.10 -4.23
C PHE A 8 7.39 -5.53 -5.18
N MET A 9 7.69 -5.94 -6.42
CA MET A 9 6.70 -6.51 -7.34
C MET A 9 6.08 -7.83 -6.81
N GLU A 10 6.83 -8.63 -6.07
CA GLU A 10 6.30 -9.85 -5.42
C GLU A 10 5.41 -9.52 -4.23
N GLU A 11 5.74 -8.48 -3.47
CA GLU A 11 4.91 -7.96 -2.40
C GLU A 11 3.59 -7.40 -2.94
N HIS A 12 3.63 -6.66 -4.05
CA HIS A 12 2.44 -6.20 -4.77
C HIS A 12 1.44 -7.30 -5.13
N LYS A 13 1.91 -8.53 -5.41
CA LYS A 13 1.01 -9.66 -5.66
C LYS A 13 0.20 -10.01 -4.42
N LYS A 14 0.86 -10.10 -3.26
CA LYS A 14 0.21 -10.37 -1.96
C LYS A 14 -0.76 -9.26 -1.60
N ILE A 15 -0.36 -8.01 -1.82
CA ILE A 15 -1.21 -6.84 -1.58
C ILE A 15 -2.46 -6.90 -2.47
N SER A 16 -2.29 -7.18 -3.76
CA SER A 16 -3.41 -7.29 -4.71
C SER A 16 -4.38 -8.42 -4.33
N GLU A 17 -3.88 -9.57 -3.89
CA GLU A 17 -4.70 -10.68 -3.40
C GLU A 17 -5.53 -10.26 -2.17
N SER A 18 -4.91 -9.57 -1.22
CA SER A 18 -5.61 -9.01 -0.04
C SER A 18 -6.66 -7.96 -0.44
N MET A 19 -6.39 -7.13 -1.45
CA MET A 19 -7.36 -6.14 -1.95
C MET A 19 -8.60 -6.81 -2.57
N GLU A 20 -8.41 -7.88 -3.34
CA GLU A 20 -9.53 -8.65 -3.90
C GLU A 20 -10.36 -9.34 -2.82
N ASP A 21 -9.72 -9.79 -1.75
CA ASP A 21 -10.39 -10.36 -0.58
C ASP A 21 -11.20 -9.29 0.19
N LEU A 22 -10.62 -8.12 0.48
CA LEU A 22 -11.32 -6.99 1.09
C LEU A 22 -12.55 -6.56 0.28
N LYS A 23 -12.44 -6.52 -1.06
CA LYS A 23 -13.57 -6.22 -1.95
C LYS A 23 -14.70 -7.25 -1.82
N LYS A 24 -14.37 -8.54 -1.76
CA LYS A 24 -15.37 -9.61 -1.59
C LYS A 24 -16.11 -9.47 -0.26
N LYS A 25 -15.38 -9.19 0.82
CA LYS A 25 -15.96 -8.93 2.15
C LYS A 25 -16.93 -7.73 2.12
N CYS A 26 -16.54 -6.64 1.45
CA CYS A 26 -17.42 -5.49 1.24
C CYS A 26 -18.70 -5.85 0.47
N LEU A 27 -18.60 -6.68 -0.57
CA LEU A 27 -19.76 -7.11 -1.35
C LEU A 27 -20.73 -7.95 -0.51
N ILE A 28 -20.21 -8.90 0.28
CA ILE A 28 -21.01 -9.71 1.21
C ILE A 28 -21.73 -8.80 2.20
N PHE A 29 -21.01 -7.86 2.81
CA PHE A 29 -21.61 -6.93 3.77
C PHE A 29 -22.68 -6.05 3.13
N LEU A 30 -22.44 -5.57 1.90
CA LEU A 30 -23.42 -4.79 1.15
C LEU A 30 -24.70 -5.58 0.90
N GLU A 31 -24.59 -6.82 0.39
CA GLU A 31 -25.73 -7.62 -0.07
C GLU A 31 -26.49 -8.32 1.06
N GLN A 32 -25.80 -8.73 2.13
CA GLN A 32 -26.36 -9.64 3.13
C GLN A 32 -26.55 -9.00 4.51
N ASP A 33 -26.10 -7.75 4.70
CA ASP A 33 -26.07 -7.07 6.01
C ASP A 33 -25.30 -7.86 7.09
N GLN A 34 -24.40 -8.75 6.66
CA GLN A 34 -23.54 -9.56 7.53
C GLN A 34 -22.10 -9.08 7.42
N ILE A 35 -21.49 -8.78 8.56
CA ILE A 35 -20.10 -8.38 8.67
C ILE A 35 -19.38 -9.28 9.66
N ASP A 36 -18.22 -9.79 9.24
CA ASP A 36 -17.25 -10.38 10.15
C ASP A 36 -16.25 -9.30 10.56
N LEU A 37 -16.44 -8.73 11.75
CA LEU A 37 -15.59 -7.64 12.23
C LEU A 37 -14.14 -8.07 12.41
N GLU A 38 -13.87 -9.32 12.77
CA GLU A 38 -12.50 -9.79 12.97
C GLU A 38 -11.77 -9.84 11.64
N GLU A 39 -12.40 -10.38 10.61
CA GLU A 39 -11.80 -10.42 9.27
C GLU A 39 -11.50 -9.00 8.71
N PHE A 40 -12.34 -8.01 8.99
CA PHE A 40 -12.07 -6.62 8.61
C PHE A 40 -10.92 -6.00 9.45
N ARG A 41 -10.84 -6.32 10.74
CA ARG A 41 -9.72 -5.89 11.60
C ARG A 41 -8.39 -6.52 11.16
N GLU A 42 -8.41 -7.78 10.75
CA GLU A 42 -7.26 -8.46 10.15
C GLU A 42 -6.81 -7.76 8.87
N ALA A 43 -7.74 -7.36 8.00
CA ALA A 43 -7.40 -6.58 6.80
C ALA A 43 -6.74 -5.22 7.16
N VAL A 44 -7.26 -4.50 8.15
CA VAL A 44 -6.65 -3.25 8.65
C VAL A 44 -5.25 -3.51 9.23
N SER A 45 -5.08 -4.62 9.97
CA SER A 45 -3.80 -5.03 10.54
C SER A 45 -2.78 -5.32 9.44
N PHE A 46 -3.17 -6.07 8.41
CA PHE A 46 -2.33 -6.35 7.24
C PHE A 46 -1.93 -5.05 6.51
N ILE A 47 -2.87 -4.13 6.30
CA ILE A 47 -2.59 -2.82 5.70
C ILE A 47 -1.53 -2.06 6.51
N ARG A 48 -1.72 -1.94 7.82
CA ARG A 48 -0.80 -1.17 8.68
C ARG A 48 0.58 -1.82 8.85
N SER A 49 0.63 -3.15 8.92
CA SER A 49 1.87 -3.88 9.19
C SER A 49 2.63 -4.20 7.90
N PHE A 50 1.98 -4.84 6.95
CA PHE A 50 2.61 -5.30 5.73
C PHE A 50 2.65 -4.21 4.67
N VAL A 51 1.51 -3.62 4.31
CA VAL A 51 1.47 -2.64 3.20
C VAL A 51 2.23 -1.37 3.56
N ASP A 52 1.96 -0.78 4.74
CA ASP A 52 2.61 0.46 5.13
C ASP A 52 4.02 0.23 5.71
N LYS A 53 4.13 -0.40 6.88
CA LYS A 53 5.40 -0.48 7.61
C LYS A 53 6.47 -1.27 6.86
N GLN A 54 6.10 -2.41 6.27
CA GLN A 54 7.08 -3.22 5.54
C GLN A 54 7.23 -2.71 4.12
N HIS A 55 6.17 -2.60 3.33
CA HIS A 55 6.30 -2.31 1.91
C HIS A 55 6.55 -0.82 1.61
N HIS A 56 5.56 0.07 1.83
CA HIS A 56 5.69 1.50 1.50
C HIS A 56 6.92 2.14 2.18
N GLN A 57 7.16 1.91 3.47
CA GLN A 57 8.31 2.55 4.12
C GLN A 57 9.66 2.13 3.54
N ARG A 58 9.80 0.91 3.01
CA ARG A 58 11.03 0.51 2.32
C ARG A 58 11.15 1.18 0.96
N GLU A 59 10.06 1.35 0.24
CA GLU A 59 10.08 2.15 -0.99
C GLU A 59 10.50 3.60 -0.69
N GLU A 60 9.86 4.23 0.29
CA GLU A 60 10.12 5.62 0.70
C GLU A 60 11.58 5.84 1.10
N LYS A 61 12.11 4.98 1.98
CA LYS A 61 13.46 5.12 2.57
C LYS A 61 14.58 4.65 1.65
N LEU A 62 14.32 3.71 0.74
CA LEU A 62 15.35 3.12 -0.11
C LEU A 62 15.21 3.60 -1.54
N LEU A 63 14.21 3.08 -2.27
CA LEU A 63 14.11 3.24 -3.71
C LEU A 63 13.77 4.69 -4.09
N PHE A 64 12.75 5.27 -3.46
CA PHE A 64 12.24 6.60 -3.74
C PHE A 64 13.22 7.69 -3.34
N GLN A 65 13.85 7.55 -2.18
CA GLN A 65 14.94 8.42 -1.77
C GLN A 65 16.08 8.42 -2.80
N ALA A 66 16.56 7.25 -3.21
CA ALA A 66 17.63 7.15 -4.20
C ALA A 66 17.22 7.73 -5.57
N MET A 67 15.98 7.53 -6.00
CA MET A 67 15.47 8.14 -7.23
C MET A 67 15.49 9.66 -7.16
N MET A 68 15.05 10.26 -6.05
CA MET A 68 15.05 11.72 -5.90
C MET A 68 16.47 12.30 -5.85
N GLU A 69 17.40 11.61 -5.18
CA GLU A 69 18.79 12.04 -5.06
C GLU A 69 19.55 11.97 -6.40
N GLU A 70 19.34 10.92 -7.20
CA GLU A 70 20.14 10.67 -8.40
C GLU A 70 19.49 11.17 -9.70
N LEU A 71 18.15 11.14 -9.81
CA LEU A 71 17.44 11.39 -11.08
C LEU A 71 16.85 12.80 -11.19
N GLY A 72 16.98 13.61 -10.14
CA GLY A 72 16.61 15.03 -10.13
C GLY A 72 15.11 15.30 -10.19
N GLU A 73 14.73 16.45 -10.74
CA GLU A 73 13.38 17.03 -10.64
C GLU A 73 12.26 16.13 -11.18
N VAL A 74 12.55 15.34 -12.23
CA VAL A 74 11.56 14.41 -12.79
C VAL A 74 11.17 13.35 -11.75
N ALA A 75 12.14 12.78 -11.04
CA ALA A 75 11.86 11.81 -9.98
C ALA A 75 11.18 12.47 -8.77
N VAL A 76 11.58 13.68 -8.38
CA VAL A 76 10.91 14.42 -7.31
C VAL A 76 9.43 14.61 -7.62
N ASN A 77 9.07 15.01 -8.84
CA ASN A 77 7.66 15.18 -9.22
C ASN A 77 6.88 13.85 -9.24
N LEU A 78 7.49 12.77 -9.72
CA LEU A 78 6.85 11.45 -9.76
C LEU A 78 6.65 10.85 -8.36
N VAL A 79 7.68 10.95 -7.51
CA VAL A 79 7.75 10.30 -6.20
C VAL A 79 7.12 11.20 -5.15
N GLN A 80 7.67 12.38 -4.91
CA GLN A 80 7.26 13.25 -3.79
C GLN A 80 5.84 13.80 -3.98
N HIS A 81 5.50 14.24 -5.19
CA HIS A 81 4.17 14.80 -5.48
C HIS A 81 3.16 13.76 -5.98
N GLY A 82 3.60 12.51 -6.18
CA GLY A 82 2.76 11.41 -6.65
C GLY A 82 2.66 10.29 -5.60
N MET A 83 3.68 9.44 -5.52
CA MET A 83 3.66 8.21 -4.70
C MET A 83 3.56 8.49 -3.20
N MET A 84 4.34 9.44 -2.66
CA MET A 84 4.28 9.79 -1.23
C MET A 84 2.88 10.28 -0.82
N VAL A 85 2.22 11.04 -1.69
CA VAL A 85 0.85 11.54 -1.45
C VAL A 85 -0.15 10.39 -1.46
N GLU A 86 0.01 9.42 -2.37
CA GLU A 86 -0.83 8.22 -2.39
C GLU A 86 -0.60 7.32 -1.17
N HIS A 87 0.63 7.20 -0.66
CA HIS A 87 0.92 6.48 0.60
C HIS A 87 0.21 7.13 1.80
N ASP A 88 0.26 8.46 1.90
CA ASP A 88 -0.44 9.19 2.97
C ASP A 88 -1.96 9.05 2.86
N LEU A 89 -2.50 9.03 1.64
CA LEU A 89 -3.91 8.77 1.40
C LEU A 89 -4.30 7.32 1.77
N ALA A 90 -3.42 6.34 1.53
CA ALA A 90 -3.63 4.96 1.96
C ALA A 90 -3.69 4.86 3.48
N ARG A 91 -2.78 5.56 4.19
CA ARG A 91 -2.80 5.66 5.67
C ARG A 91 -4.09 6.30 6.18
N LEU A 92 -4.58 7.35 5.50
CA LEU A 92 -5.85 7.99 5.83
C LEU A 92 -7.02 7.01 5.75
N TYR A 93 -7.17 6.31 4.63
CA TYR A 93 -8.25 5.33 4.45
C TYR A 93 -8.17 4.18 5.46
N ALA A 94 -6.95 3.67 5.75
CA ALA A 94 -6.76 2.63 6.76
C ALA A 94 -7.19 3.08 8.16
N GLY A 95 -6.86 4.32 8.54
CA GLY A 95 -7.28 4.91 9.80
C GLY A 95 -8.80 5.15 9.87
N ALA A 96 -9.39 5.63 8.78
CA ALA A 96 -10.82 5.86 8.69
C ALA A 96 -11.63 4.56 8.70
N LEU A 97 -11.15 3.50 8.04
CA LEU A 97 -11.76 2.17 8.10
C LEU A 97 -11.72 1.60 9.53
N ASP A 98 -10.58 1.70 10.22
CA ASP A 98 -10.45 1.27 11.62
C ASP A 98 -11.41 2.03 12.56
N ALA A 99 -11.60 3.33 12.33
CA ALA A 99 -12.57 4.12 13.08
C ALA A 99 -14.01 3.66 12.79
N ALA A 100 -14.38 3.50 11.52
CA ALA A 100 -15.71 3.07 11.11
C ALA A 100 -16.09 1.68 11.66
N LEU A 101 -15.11 0.77 11.78
CA LEU A 101 -15.33 -0.54 12.40
C LEU A 101 -15.64 -0.44 13.90
N LYS A 102 -15.03 0.53 14.62
CA LYS A 102 -15.33 0.79 16.04
C LYS A 102 -16.71 1.42 16.19
N ASP A 103 -17.03 2.42 15.36
CA ASP A 103 -18.33 3.08 15.39
C ASP A 103 -19.48 2.10 15.10
N TRP A 104 -19.27 1.17 14.16
CA TRP A 104 -20.23 0.09 13.88
C TRP A 104 -20.42 -0.86 15.07
N GLU A 105 -19.35 -1.22 15.78
CA GLU A 105 -19.42 -2.09 16.96
C GLU A 105 -20.23 -1.46 18.09
N GLU A 106 -20.16 -0.14 18.22
CA GLU A 106 -20.96 0.64 19.19
C GLU A 106 -22.42 0.84 18.74
N SER A 107 -22.64 1.14 17.45
CA SER A 107 -23.97 1.43 16.88
C SER A 107 -24.09 0.92 15.43
N PRO A 108 -24.57 -0.32 15.21
CA PRO A 108 -24.79 -0.84 13.86
C PRO A 108 -25.96 -0.13 13.17
N ASP A 109 -25.67 0.72 12.19
CA ASP A 109 -26.67 1.41 11.37
C ASP A 109 -26.22 1.67 9.92
N GLY A 110 -27.13 2.19 9.10
CA GLY A 110 -26.85 2.43 7.68
C GLY A 110 -25.74 3.45 7.42
N GLU A 111 -25.50 4.40 8.33
CA GLU A 111 -24.43 5.40 8.19
C GLU A 111 -23.08 4.75 8.46
N ASN A 112 -22.96 3.97 9.54
CA ASN A 112 -21.73 3.24 9.86
C ASN A 112 -21.42 2.15 8.82
N LYS A 113 -22.43 1.47 8.27
CA LYS A 113 -22.26 0.58 7.11
C LYS A 113 -21.66 1.34 5.92
N LEU A 114 -22.20 2.52 5.61
CA LEU A 114 -21.71 3.34 4.50
C LEU A 114 -20.25 3.75 4.71
N GLN A 115 -19.86 4.13 5.94
CA GLN A 115 -18.48 4.50 6.26
C GLN A 115 -17.50 3.34 6.05
N ILE A 116 -17.84 2.12 6.50
CA ILE A 116 -17.01 0.93 6.29
C ILE A 116 -16.81 0.69 4.80
N LEU A 117 -17.90 0.63 4.03
CA LEU A 117 -17.85 0.33 2.59
C LEU A 117 -17.10 1.42 1.81
N ALA A 118 -17.33 2.69 2.14
CA ALA A 118 -16.69 3.81 1.46
C ALA A 118 -15.17 3.83 1.68
N ASN A 119 -14.71 3.64 2.92
CA ASN A 119 -13.28 3.65 3.23
C ASN A 119 -12.56 2.40 2.71
N ALA A 120 -13.16 1.21 2.86
CA ALA A 120 -12.59 -0.02 2.34
C ALA A 120 -12.48 -0.01 0.81
N MET A 121 -13.53 0.43 0.11
CA MET A 121 -13.49 0.51 -1.36
C MET A 121 -12.61 1.68 -1.84
N GLY A 122 -12.56 2.79 -1.11
CA GLY A 122 -11.62 3.88 -1.37
C GLY A 122 -10.17 3.40 -1.32
N TYR A 123 -9.80 2.65 -0.27
CA TYR A 123 -8.50 2.00 -0.15
C TYR A 123 -8.23 1.04 -1.31
N TYR A 124 -9.19 0.15 -1.62
CA TYR A 124 -9.08 -0.82 -2.73
C TYR A 124 -8.75 -0.12 -4.06
N TYR A 125 -9.52 0.90 -4.45
CA TYR A 125 -9.33 1.58 -5.73
C TYR A 125 -8.02 2.38 -5.78
N LEU A 126 -7.62 2.97 -4.65
CA LEU A 126 -6.32 3.62 -4.53
C LEU A 126 -5.20 2.60 -4.79
N MET A 127 -5.18 1.48 -4.07
CA MET A 127 -4.11 0.48 -4.17
C MET A 127 -4.02 -0.15 -5.55
N VAL A 128 -5.14 -0.47 -6.19
CA VAL A 128 -5.13 -1.03 -7.56
C VAL A 128 -4.43 -0.09 -8.55
N ARG A 129 -4.72 1.20 -8.48
CA ARG A 129 -4.11 2.20 -9.38
C ARG A 129 -2.68 2.55 -9.00
N HIS A 130 -2.38 2.55 -7.71
CA HIS A 130 -1.08 2.83 -7.15
C HIS A 130 -0.07 1.75 -7.60
N ILE A 131 -0.40 0.48 -7.33
CA ILE A 131 0.39 -0.70 -7.73
C ILE A 131 0.60 -0.76 -9.24
N ASP A 132 -0.44 -0.45 -10.04
CA ASP A 132 -0.30 -0.40 -11.50
C ASP A 132 0.71 0.68 -11.93
N ARG A 133 0.64 1.88 -11.33
CA ARG A 133 1.57 2.97 -11.65
C ARG A 133 2.99 2.61 -11.27
N GLU A 134 3.21 2.00 -10.12
CA GLU A 134 4.54 1.61 -9.70
C GLU A 134 5.13 0.53 -10.59
N ASN A 135 4.38 -0.55 -10.81
CA ASN A 135 4.82 -1.67 -11.62
C ASN A 135 5.09 -1.28 -13.08
N GLN A 136 4.25 -0.41 -13.67
CA GLN A 136 4.33 -0.08 -15.10
C GLN A 136 5.16 1.18 -15.40
N VAL A 137 5.31 2.09 -14.43
CA VAL A 137 5.94 3.40 -14.66
C VAL A 137 7.13 3.63 -13.74
N ILE A 138 6.92 3.58 -12.42
CA ILE A 138 7.94 4.00 -11.44
C ILE A 138 9.12 3.00 -11.42
N TYR A 139 8.84 1.71 -11.27
CA TYR A 139 9.89 0.70 -11.19
C TYR A 139 10.67 0.54 -12.51
N PRO A 140 10.04 0.52 -13.71
CA PRO A 140 10.80 0.54 -14.96
C PRO A 140 11.64 1.81 -15.13
N TYR A 141 11.14 2.97 -14.65
CA TYR A 141 11.92 4.21 -14.65
C TYR A 141 13.13 4.13 -13.72
N ALA A 142 12.96 3.61 -12.51
CA ALA A 142 14.05 3.40 -11.56
C ALA A 142 15.12 2.48 -12.16
N ARG A 143 14.72 1.30 -12.64
CA ARG A 143 15.62 0.28 -13.20
C ARG A 143 16.45 0.78 -14.37
N ARG A 144 15.88 1.62 -15.24
CA ARG A 144 16.57 2.12 -16.44
C ARG A 144 17.45 3.34 -16.18
N SER A 145 17.20 4.08 -15.09
CA SER A 145 17.77 5.41 -14.90
C SER A 145 18.75 5.48 -13.72
N LEU A 146 18.57 4.65 -12.70
CA LEU A 146 19.52 4.55 -11.59
C LEU A 146 20.80 3.85 -12.06
N SER A 147 21.94 4.31 -11.54
CA SER A 147 23.22 3.67 -11.76
C SER A 147 23.24 2.25 -11.21
N GLN A 148 24.09 1.41 -11.82
CA GLN A 148 24.30 0.05 -11.35
C GLN A 148 24.86 0.00 -9.92
N GLU A 149 25.68 0.99 -9.54
CA GLU A 149 26.20 1.13 -8.19
C GLU A 149 25.07 1.38 -7.18
N THR A 150 24.16 2.32 -7.47
CA THR A 150 22.98 2.58 -6.64
C THR A 150 22.09 1.35 -6.53
N LEU A 151 21.77 0.67 -7.64
CA LEU A 151 20.94 -0.55 -7.59
C LEU A 151 21.59 -1.66 -6.76
N GLN A 152 22.91 -1.86 -6.87
CA GLN A 152 23.64 -2.84 -6.05
C GLN A 152 23.64 -2.46 -4.56
N ARG A 153 23.78 -1.17 -4.24
CA ARG A 153 23.69 -0.67 -2.86
C ARG A 153 22.30 -0.93 -2.28
N LEU A 154 21.24 -0.57 -3.00
CA LEU A 154 19.85 -0.78 -2.58
C LEU A 154 19.52 -2.26 -2.34
N ASN A 155 20.00 -3.16 -3.19
CA ASN A 155 19.83 -4.60 -3.00
C ASN A 155 20.48 -5.08 -1.69
N LYS A 156 21.68 -4.58 -1.36
CA LYS A 156 22.35 -4.92 -0.09
C LYS A 156 21.64 -4.31 1.12
N GLU A 157 21.15 -3.08 1.01
CA GLU A 157 20.38 -2.43 2.07
C GLU A 157 19.10 -3.22 2.37
N LEU A 158 18.39 -3.68 1.35
CA LEU A 158 17.21 -4.53 1.49
C LEU A 158 17.51 -5.88 2.16
N GLU A 159 18.63 -6.53 1.83
CA GLU A 159 19.04 -7.79 2.46
C GLU A 159 19.37 -7.64 3.96
N ASN A 160 19.86 -6.46 4.35
CA ASN A 160 20.19 -6.13 5.73
C ASN A 160 19.02 -5.51 6.50
N ASP A 161 17.91 -5.24 5.83
CA ASP A 161 16.70 -4.70 6.45
C ASP A 161 15.96 -5.81 7.22
N THR A 162 16.59 -6.23 8.32
CA THR A 162 16.04 -7.15 9.32
C THR A 162 15.18 -6.45 10.39
N GLU A 163 15.02 -5.12 10.32
CA GLU A 163 14.45 -4.30 11.40
C GLU A 163 12.96 -3.94 11.26
N ILE A 164 12.20 -4.57 10.36
CA ILE A 164 10.74 -4.37 10.26
C ILE A 164 9.95 -5.69 10.24
N LEU A 165 10.37 -6.66 11.06
CA LEU A 165 9.52 -7.79 11.49
C LEU A 165 9.17 -7.65 12.97
#